data_AF-A0AAN8EG71-F1
#
_entry.id   AF-A0AAN8EG71-F1
#
_cell.length_a   1.000
_cell.length_b   1.000
_cell.length_c   1.000
_cell.angle_alpha   90.00
_cell.angle_beta   90.00
_cell.angle_gamma   90.00
#
_symmetry.space_group_name_H-M   'P 1'
#
loop_
_entity.id
_entity.type
_entity.pdbx_description
1 polymer ?
#
loop_
_entity_poly.entity_id
_entity_poly.type
_entity_poly.pdbx_seq_one_letter_code
_entity_poly.pdbx_strand_id
1 'polypeptide(L)'
;MLESISCQYEDVRALLLERGEEGRLNDLSEDTLKAMVMFLQRFKEATKALEASKTPTLHLTAVWLDRLKRHLQPSSTDNLTFSSLKGKMSHNSG
;
A
#
# COMPACT_ATOMS: atom_id res chain seq x y z
N MET A 1 0.44 5.59 -9.29
CA MET A 1 -0.96 6.07 -9.39
C MET A 1 -1.53 6.42 -8.03
N LEU A 2 -1.69 5.46 -7.11
CA LEU A 2 -2.23 5.73 -5.75
C LEU A 2 -1.45 6.81 -4.98
N GLU A 3 -0.11 6.78 -5.05
CA GLU A 3 0.75 7.84 -4.48
C GLU A 3 0.40 9.24 -5.02
N SER A 4 0.17 9.36 -6.34
CA SER A 4 -0.18 10.65 -6.97
C SER A 4 -1.52 11.17 -6.49
N ILE A 5 -2.52 10.28 -6.38
CA ILE A 5 -3.86 10.63 -5.90
C ILE A 5 -3.80 11.03 -4.43
N SER A 6 -3.02 10.31 -3.61
CA SER A 6 -2.84 10.64 -2.20
C SER A 6 -2.15 12.00 -2.01
N CYS A 7 -1.17 12.34 -2.84
CA CYS A 7 -0.47 13.62 -2.76
C CYS A 7 -1.33 14.81 -3.21
N GLN A 8 -2.24 14.58 -4.16
CA GLN A 8 -3.08 15.61 -4.76
C GLN A 8 -4.53 15.54 -4.24
N TYR A 9 -4.78 14.81 -3.15
CA TYR A 9 -6.13 14.48 -2.72
C TYR A 9 -6.98 15.74 -2.49
N GLU A 10 -6.43 16.73 -1.78
CA GLU A 10 -7.12 18.01 -1.53
C GLU A 10 -7.33 18.82 -2.80
N ASP A 11 -6.35 18.87 -3.70
CA ASP A 11 -6.48 19.57 -4.97
C ASP A 11 -7.56 18.93 -5.85
N VAL A 12 -7.61 17.60 -5.90
CA VAL A 12 -8.63 16.82 -6.62
C VAL A 12 -10.00 17.02 -5.97
N ARG A 13 -10.08 17.03 -4.64
CA ARG A 13 -11.33 17.28 -3.91
C ARG A 13 -11.86 18.68 -4.17
N ALA A 14 -11.00 19.69 -4.16
CA ALA A 14 -11.37 21.07 -4.48
C ALA A 14 -11.91 21.19 -5.92
N LEU A 15 -11.23 20.58 -6.90
CA LEU A 15 -11.68 20.57 -8.29
C LEU A 15 -13.03 19.87 -8.49
N LEU A 16 -13.26 18.76 -7.78
CA LEU A 16 -14.53 18.04 -7.83
C LEU A 16 -15.64 18.84 -7.14
N LEU A 17 -15.34 19.54 -6.04
CA LEU A 17 -16.28 20.41 -5.35
C LEU A 17 -16.72 21.58 -6.26
N GLU A 18 -15.78 22.25 -6.93
CA GLU A 18 -16.07 23.33 -7.89
C GLU A 18 -16.99 22.88 -9.03
N ARG A 19 -16.93 21.61 -9.41
CA ARG A 19 -17.74 21.02 -10.48
C ARG A 19 -19.06 20.40 -10.00
N GLY A 20 -19.32 20.41 -8.69
CA GLY A 20 -20.46 19.70 -8.10
C GLY A 20 -20.36 18.16 -8.18
N GLU A 21 -19.15 17.63 -8.39
CA GLU A 21 -18.86 16.20 -8.55
C GLU A 21 -18.17 15.59 -7.31
N GLU A 22 -18.21 16.24 -6.15
CA GLU A 22 -17.58 15.74 -4.90
C GLU A 22 -18.01 14.30 -4.58
N GLY A 23 -19.24 13.93 -4.94
CA GLY A 23 -19.77 12.58 -4.73
C GLY A 23 -18.95 11.45 -5.34
N ARG A 24 -18.05 11.75 -6.30
CA ARG A 24 -17.08 10.79 -6.85
C ARG A 24 -16.03 10.32 -5.83
N LEU A 25 -15.87 11.03 -4.71
CA LEU A 25 -14.98 10.67 -3.60
C LEU A 25 -15.73 10.02 -2.43
N ASN A 26 -17.05 9.88 -2.47
CA ASN A 26 -17.83 9.36 -1.33
C ASN A 26 -17.38 7.96 -0.88
N ASP A 27 -16.95 7.14 -1.83
CA ASP A 27 -16.47 5.78 -1.55
C ASP A 27 -14.96 5.72 -1.26
N LEU A 28 -14.26 6.85 -1.35
CA LEU A 28 -12.81 6.95 -1.15
C LEU A 28 -12.48 7.69 0.15
N SER A 29 -12.15 6.92 1.19
CA SER A 29 -11.56 7.47 2.41
C SER A 29 -10.10 7.85 2.17
N GLU A 30 -9.76 9.12 2.39
CA GLU A 30 -8.37 9.62 2.31
C GLU A 30 -7.42 8.83 3.22
N ASP A 31 -7.84 8.58 4.46
CA ASP A 31 -7.06 7.78 5.42
C ASP A 31 -6.80 6.36 4.90
N THR A 32 -7.81 5.76 4.27
CA THR A 32 -7.67 4.43 3.66
C THR A 32 -6.72 4.47 2.46
N LEU A 33 -6.77 5.53 1.64
CA LEU A 33 -5.84 5.73 0.53
C LEU A 33 -4.39 5.89 1.03
N LYS A 34 -4.17 6.74 2.04
CA LYS A 34 -2.86 6.94 2.67
C LYS A 34 -2.32 5.65 3.27
N ALA A 35 -3.15 4.93 4.02
CA ALA A 35 -2.79 3.64 4.60
C ALA A 35 -2.45 2.61 3.52
N MET A 36 -3.16 2.61 2.39
CA MET A 36 -2.89 1.70 1.27
C MET A 36 -1.56 2.02 0.58
N VAL A 37 -1.27 3.31 0.37
CA VAL A 37 0.03 3.76 -0.15
C VAL A 37 1.17 3.29 0.76
N MET A 38 1.05 3.52 2.07
CA MET A 38 2.03 3.06 3.05
C MET A 38 2.17 1.54 3.08
N PHE A 39 1.06 0.81 2.98
CA PHE A 39 1.06 -0.64 2.96
C PHE A 39 1.80 -1.20 1.74
N LEU A 40 1.57 -0.63 0.55
CA LEU A 40 2.20 -1.07 -0.70
C LEU A 40 3.66 -0.64 -0.83
N GLN A 41 4.07 0.42 -0.13
CA GLN A 41 5.44 0.93 -0.15
C GLN A 41 6.47 -0.16 0.17
N ARG A 42 6.19 -1.04 1.14
CA ARG A 42 7.10 -2.13 1.51
C ARG A 42 7.33 -3.14 0.38
N PHE A 43 6.30 -3.43 -0.42
CA PHE A 43 6.41 -4.30 -1.58
C PHE A 43 7.21 -3.63 -2.70
N LYS A 44 6.97 -2.34 -2.95
CA LYS A 44 7.74 -1.54 -3.92
C LYS A 44 9.23 -1.52 -3.59
N GLU A 45 9.59 -1.38 -2.31
CA GLU A 45 10.98 -1.47 -1.84
C GLU A 45 11.59 -2.84 -2.12
N ALA A 46 10.85 -3.92 -1.81
CA ALA A 46 11.30 -5.29 -2.04
C ALA A 46 11.54 -5.55 -3.53
N THR A 47 10.58 -5.19 -4.39
CA THR A 47 10.70 -5.30 -5.85
C THR A 47 11.93 -4.57 -6.36
N LYS A 48 12.11 -3.29 -5.99
CA LYS A 48 13.27 -2.50 -6.41
C LYS A 48 14.60 -3.12 -5.97
N ALA A 49 14.65 -3.69 -4.77
CA ALA A 49 15.85 -4.31 -4.25
C ALA A 49 16.17 -5.66 -4.93
N LEU A 50 15.15 -6.43 -5.29
CA LEU A 50 15.31 -7.77 -5.88
C LEU A 50 15.51 -7.74 -7.41
N GLU A 51 14.99 -6.71 -8.09
CA GLU A 51 15.15 -6.51 -9.54
C GLU A 51 16.47 -5.83 -9.92
N ALA A 52 17.29 -5.44 -8.94
CA ALA A 52 18.57 -4.79 -9.21
C ALA A 52 19.52 -5.72 -10.00
N SER A 53 19.83 -5.36 -11.25
CA SER A 53 20.67 -6.19 -12.12
C SER A 53 22.19 -5.98 -11.93
N LYS A 54 22.58 -4.86 -11.31
CA LYS A 54 23.99 -4.46 -11.15
C LYS A 54 24.63 -4.96 -9.85
N THR A 55 23.85 -5.56 -8.96
CA THR A 55 24.30 -6.04 -7.65
C THR A 55 23.70 -7.43 -7.40
N PRO A 56 24.41 -8.36 -6.74
CA PRO A 56 23.83 -9.65 -6.41
C PRO A 56 22.56 -9.49 -5.56
N THR A 57 21.43 -10.07 -5.96
CA THR A 57 20.16 -9.94 -5.22
C THR A 57 19.70 -11.24 -4.57
N LEU A 58 20.31 -12.39 -4.91
CA LEU A 58 19.88 -13.70 -4.40
C LEU A 58 19.88 -13.74 -2.86
N HIS A 59 20.92 -13.21 -2.20
CA HIS A 59 21.00 -13.16 -0.74
C HIS A 59 19.91 -12.29 -0.09
N LEU A 60 19.31 -11.35 -0.84
CA LEU A 60 18.26 -10.48 -0.36
C LEU A 60 16.88 -11.15 -0.37
N THR A 61 16.70 -12.24 -1.11
CA THR A 61 15.39 -12.93 -1.20
C THR A 61 14.89 -13.40 0.15
N ALA A 62 15.73 -14.10 0.93
CA ALA A 62 15.37 -14.54 2.28
C ALA A 62 15.10 -13.35 3.23
N VAL A 63 15.90 -12.29 3.13
CA VAL A 63 15.74 -11.07 3.94
C VAL A 63 14.41 -10.38 3.65
N TRP A 64 14.05 -10.25 2.37
CA TRP A 64 12.79 -9.62 1.97
C TRP A 64 11.58 -10.50 2.26
N LEU A 65 11.70 -11.83 2.11
CA LEU A 65 10.64 -12.77 2.48
C LEU A 65 10.26 -12.61 3.95
N ASP A 66 11.25 -12.61 4.85
CA ASP A 66 10.99 -12.43 6.29
C ASP A 66 10.39 -11.05 6.60
N ARG A 67 10.93 -9.98 6.00
CA ARG A 67 10.38 -8.61 6.17
C ARG A 67 8.93 -8.50 5.69
N LEU A 68 8.59 -9.10 4.55
CA LEU A 68 7.23 -9.08 4.02
C LEU A 68 6.28 -9.93 4.87
N LYS A 69 6.72 -11.10 5.33
CA LYS A 69 5.94 -11.92 6.28
C LYS A 69 5.61 -11.14 7.56
N ARG A 70 6.58 -10.41 8.11
CA ARG A 70 6.35 -9.53 9.28
C ARG A 70 5.41 -8.38 8.97
N HIS A 71 5.53 -7.75 7.79
CA HIS A 71 4.63 -6.69 7.33
C HIS A 71 3.18 -7.16 7.17
N LEU A 72 2.99 -8.42 6.81
CA LEU A 72 1.69 -9.07 6.67
C LEU A 72 1.10 -9.60 7.97
N GLN A 73 1.82 -9.53 9.11
CA GLN A 73 1.23 -9.91 10.39
C GLN A 73 0.15 -8.88 10.81
N PRO A 74 -0.99 -9.35 11.34
CA PRO A 74 -1.99 -8.46 11.93
C PRO A 74 -1.37 -7.63 13.06
N SER A 75 -1.66 -6.33 13.06
CA SER A 75 -1.30 -5.40 14.13
C SER A 75 -2.56 -4.96 14.88
N SER A 76 -2.44 -4.65 16.17
CA SER A 76 -3.52 -4.06 16.97
C SER A 76 -3.96 -2.68 16.46
N THR A 77 -3.14 -2.04 15.62
CA THR A 77 -3.41 -0.75 15.00
C THR A 77 -4.06 -0.86 13.62
N ASP A 78 -4.24 -2.08 13.09
CA ASP A 78 -4.84 -2.26 11.78
C ASP A 78 -6.35 -2.02 11.83
N ASN A 79 -6.89 -1.33 10.81
CA ASN A 79 -8.34 -1.31 10.62
C ASN A 79 -8.83 -2.68 10.09
N LEU A 80 -10.15 -2.91 10.14
CA LEU A 80 -10.76 -4.19 9.74
C LEU A 80 -10.40 -4.60 8.30
N THR A 81 -10.30 -3.63 7.39
CA THR A 81 -9.94 -3.85 5.99
C THR A 81 -8.51 -4.36 5.86
N PHE A 82 -7.54 -3.72 6.53
CA PHE A 82 -6.13 -4.14 6.51
C PHE A 82 -5.91 -5.47 7.24
N SER A 83 -6.58 -5.70 8.37
CA SER A 83 -6.52 -6.99 9.07
C SER A 83 -7.00 -8.13 8.16
N SER A 84 -8.12 -7.92 7.45
CA SER A 84 -8.65 -8.90 6.50
C SER A 84 -7.72 -9.12 5.29
N LEU A 85 -7.15 -8.03 4.76
CA LEU A 85 -6.23 -8.04 3.64
C LEU A 85 -4.93 -8.80 3.98
N LYS A 86 -4.34 -8.49 5.14
CA LYS A 86 -3.15 -9.16 5.68
C LYS A 86 -3.38 -10.64 5.95
N GLY A 87 -4.53 -10.99 6.52
CA GLY A 87 -4.93 -12.38 6.74
C GLY A 87 -5.01 -13.19 5.43
N LYS A 88 -5.64 -12.62 4.40
CA LYS A 88 -5.72 -13.23 3.06
C LYS A 88 -4.35 -13.45 2.42
N MET A 89 -3.45 -12.47 2.49
CA MET A 89 -2.11 -12.59 1.90
C MET A 89 -1.19 -13.55 2.68
N SER A 90 -1.34 -13.59 4.00
CA SER A 90 -0.57 -14.53 4.84
C SER A 90 -0.95 -15.99 4.56
N HIS A 91 -2.23 -16.27 4.29
CA HIS A 91 -2.70 -17.62 3.98
C HIS A 91 -2.32 -18.13 2.58
N ASN A 92 -2.11 -17.22 1.62
CA ASN A 92 -1.79 -17.58 0.23
C ASN A 92 -0.27 -17.73 -0.04
N SER A 93 0.55 -17.70 1.01
CA SER A 93 2.02 -17.76 0.93
C SER A 93 2.59 -19.18 1.16
N GLY A 94 1.77 -20.22 0.99
CA GLY A 94 2.11 -21.64 1.18
C GLY A 94 2.48 -22.34 -0.11
#